data_AF-A0AAW5KM52-F1
#
_entry.id   AF-A0AAW5KM52-F1
#
_cell.length_a   1.000
_cell.length_b   1.000
_cell.length_c   1.000
_cell.angle_alpha   90.00
_cell.angle_beta   90.00
_cell.angle_gamma   90.00
#
_symmetry.space_group_name_H-M   'P 1'
#
loop_
_entity.id
_entity.type
_entity.pdbx_description
1 polymer ?
#
loop_
_entity_poly.entity_id
_entity_poly.type
_entity_poly.pdbx_seq_one_letter_code
_entity_poly.pdbx_strand_id
1 'polypeptide(L)'
;LQFFNKSLQNIQFSTSLIPVNRGIVATIYTRLENGVKINQIESTYKDVYKNKPFIRIKDGLPQLNEVIGTNYTDIGFVYNETT
;
A
#
# COMPACT_ATOMS: atom_id res chain seq x y z
N LEU A 1 8.04 6.24 12.16
CA LEU A 1 8.78 6.03 10.89
C LEU A 1 10.29 6.25 11.02
N GLN A 2 10.75 7.22 11.81
CA GLN A 2 12.19 7.34 12.15
C GLN A 2 12.77 6.09 12.84
N PHE A 3 11.93 5.30 13.51
CA PHE A 3 12.28 3.97 13.99
C PHE A 3 12.77 3.03 12.87
N PHE A 4 12.14 3.09 11.69
CA PHE A 4 12.47 2.24 10.53
C PHE A 4 13.54 2.86 9.65
N ASN A 5 13.51 4.18 9.46
CA ASN A 5 14.54 4.90 8.74
C ASN A 5 14.87 6.22 9.45
N LYS A 6 16.02 6.28 10.10
CA LYS A 6 16.49 7.46 10.84
C LYS A 6 16.76 8.68 9.96
N SER A 7 17.02 8.48 8.66
CA SER A 7 17.24 9.59 7.73
C SER A 7 15.94 10.19 7.17
N LEU A 8 14.78 9.55 7.41
CA LEU A 8 13.49 10.09 6.99
C LEU A 8 13.13 11.33 7.82
N GLN A 9 13.27 12.50 7.21
CA GLN A 9 13.01 13.78 7.87
C GLN A 9 11.53 14.19 7.80
N ASN A 10 10.88 13.97 6.67
CA ASN A 10 9.53 14.44 6.39
C ASN A 10 8.74 13.44 5.54
N ILE A 11 7.41 13.52 5.65
CA ILE A 11 6.45 12.77 4.85
C ILE A 11 5.57 13.81 4.17
N GLN A 12 5.48 13.72 2.85
CA GLN A 12 4.52 14.52 2.11
C GLN A 12 3.18 13.79 2.12
N PHE A 13 2.16 14.45 2.65
CA PHE A 13 0.78 13.97 2.64
C PHE A 13 -0.09 14.99 1.94
N SER A 14 -0.89 14.52 0.99
CA SER A 14 -1.83 15.36 0.23
C SER A 14 -3.11 14.59 0.03
N THR A 15 -4.24 15.30 0.13
CA THR A 15 -5.56 14.73 -0.03
C THR A 15 -6.27 15.39 -1.20
N SER A 16 -7.20 14.67 -1.81
CA SER A 16 -8.05 15.19 -2.87
C SER A 16 -9.44 14.60 -2.71
N LEU A 17 -10.46 15.43 -2.92
CA LEU A 17 -11.84 14.98 -2.89
C LEU A 17 -12.24 14.52 -4.31
N ILE A 18 -12.86 13.35 -4.39
CA ILE A 18 -13.42 12.80 -5.62
C ILE A 18 -14.94 12.67 -5.48
N PRO A 19 -15.72 12.75 -6.58
CA PRO A 19 -17.18 12.68 -6.53
C PRO A 19 -17.67 11.24 -6.34
N VAL A 20 -17.45 10.67 -5.15
CA VAL A 20 -17.91 9.32 -4.76
C VAL A 20 -18.62 9.37 -3.41
N ASN A 21 -19.60 8.49 -3.22
CA ASN A 21 -20.38 8.47 -1.98
C ASN A 21 -19.60 7.92 -0.78
N ARG A 22 -18.71 6.94 -0.98
CA ARG A 22 -17.92 6.27 0.07
C ARG A 22 -16.62 5.71 -0.47
N GLY A 23 -15.62 5.65 0.40
CA GLY A 23 -14.33 4.97 0.14
C GLY A 23 -13.15 5.93 0.21
N ILE A 24 -11.97 5.37 0.52
CA ILE A 24 -10.68 6.08 0.50
C ILE A 24 -9.72 5.26 -0.34
N VAL A 25 -8.95 5.95 -1.21
CA VAL A 25 -7.79 5.38 -1.89
C VAL A 25 -6.55 6.12 -1.40
N ALA A 26 -5.52 5.38 -1.01
CA ALA A 26 -4.23 5.93 -0.65
C ALA A 26 -3.16 5.40 -1.60
N THR A 27 -2.50 6.29 -2.32
CA THR A 27 -1.34 5.96 -3.14
C THR A 27 -0.07 6.41 -2.42
N ILE A 28 0.80 5.45 -2.10
CA ILE A 28 2.03 5.69 -1.33
C ILE A 28 3.21 5.43 -2.25
N TYR A 29 4.06 6.45 -2.44
CA TYR A 29 5.29 6.33 -3.21
C TYR A 29 6.48 6.27 -2.27
N THR A 30 7.37 5.32 -2.50
CA THR A 30 8.62 5.17 -1.76
C THR A 30 9.71 4.65 -2.68
N ARG A 31 10.97 4.98 -2.34
CA ARG A 31 12.12 4.33 -2.96
C ARG A 31 12.47 3.07 -2.20
N LEU A 32 12.79 2.02 -2.93
CA LEU A 32 13.29 0.78 -2.35
C LEU A 32 14.80 0.87 -2.15
N GLU A 33 15.31 0.13 -1.18
CA GLU A 33 16.75 -0.09 -1.07
C GLU A 33 17.24 -0.98 -2.22
N ASN A 34 18.51 -0.80 -2.59
CA ASN A 34 19.11 -1.57 -3.67
C ASN A 34 19.01 -3.08 -3.42
N GLY A 35 18.56 -3.83 -4.44
CA GLY A 35 18.45 -5.29 -4.39
C GLY A 35 17.14 -5.82 -3.83
N VAL A 36 16.24 -4.97 -3.33
CA VAL A 36 14.88 -5.38 -2.94
C VAL A 36 14.05 -5.67 -4.18
N LYS A 37 13.45 -6.86 -4.23
CA LYS A 37 12.56 -7.29 -5.32
C LYS A 37 11.10 -7.17 -4.92
N ILE A 38 10.23 -6.88 -5.88
CA ILE A 38 8.78 -6.75 -5.66
C ILE A 38 8.16 -7.99 -4.98
N ASN A 39 8.58 -9.19 -5.36
CA ASN A 39 8.10 -10.43 -4.76
C ASN A 39 8.44 -10.54 -3.26
N GLN A 40 9.55 -9.94 -2.81
CA GLN A 40 9.92 -9.91 -1.39
C GLN A 40 8.97 -9.00 -0.60
N ILE A 41 8.54 -7.88 -1.20
CA ILE A 41 7.56 -6.97 -0.60
C ILE A 41 6.22 -7.69 -0.45
N GLU A 42 5.71 -8.28 -1.54
CA GLU A 42 4.44 -9.01 -1.50
C GLU A 42 4.44 -10.14 -0.48
N SER A 43 5.51 -10.93 -0.44
CA SER A 43 5.66 -12.03 0.53
C SER A 43 5.67 -11.51 1.96
N THR A 44 6.39 -10.41 2.23
CA THR A 44 6.44 -9.79 3.56
C THR A 44 5.06 -9.32 4.00
N TYR A 45 4.30 -8.66 3.12
CA TYR A 45 2.94 -8.22 3.44
C TYR A 45 2.00 -9.41 3.67
N LYS A 46 2.08 -10.45 2.83
CA LYS A 46 1.30 -11.69 3.01
C LYS A 46 1.60 -12.33 4.37
N ASP A 47 2.86 -12.39 4.79
CA ASP A 47 3.27 -12.95 6.08
C ASP A 47 2.82 -12.11 7.27
N VAL A 48 2.96 -10.78 7.20
CA VAL A 48 2.55 -9.85 8.27
C VAL A 48 1.03 -9.89 8.47
N TYR A 49 0.26 -9.97 7.38
CA TYR A 49 -1.19 -9.92 7.41
C TYR A 49 -1.87 -11.30 7.36
N LYS A 50 -1.12 -12.41 7.39
CA LYS A 50 -1.65 -13.78 7.23
C LYS A 50 -2.87 -14.14 8.09
N ASN A 51 -2.93 -13.60 9.31
CA ASN A 51 -4.00 -13.87 10.27
C ASN A 51 -4.94 -12.65 10.48
N LYS A 52 -4.97 -11.71 9.53
CA LYS A 52 -5.80 -10.51 9.57
C LYS A 52 -6.92 -10.67 8.54
N PRO A 53 -8.12 -11.12 8.94
CA PRO A 53 -9.17 -11.56 8.02
C PRO A 53 -9.71 -10.45 7.12
N PHE A 54 -9.48 -9.19 7.48
CA PHE A 54 -9.96 -8.02 6.75
C PHE A 54 -8.91 -7.42 5.80
N ILE A 55 -7.68 -7.93 5.78
CA ILE A 55 -6.64 -7.42 4.89
C ILE A 55 -6.47 -8.38 3.71
N ARG A 56 -6.57 -7.86 2.49
CA ARG A 56 -6.37 -8.63 1.26
C ARG A 56 -5.16 -8.06 0.52
N ILE A 57 -4.14 -8.90 0.32
CA ILE A 57 -3.01 -8.56 -0.57
C ILE A 57 -3.41 -9.01 -1.98
N LYS A 58 -3.54 -8.05 -2.90
CA LYS A 58 -4.03 -8.24 -4.26
C LYS A 58 -2.87 -8.43 -5.23
N ASP A 59 -3.09 -9.25 -6.24
CA ASP A 59 -2.22 -9.30 -7.41
C ASP A 59 -2.57 -8.10 -8.32
N GLY A 60 -1.77 -7.04 -8.24
CA GLY A 60 -2.03 -5.76 -8.92
C GLY A 60 -2.69 -4.70 -8.02
N LEU A 61 -3.09 -3.57 -8.61
CA LEU A 61 -3.65 -2.44 -7.87
C LEU A 61 -5.14 -2.66 -7.50
N PRO A 62 -5.54 -2.32 -6.26
CA PRO A 62 -6.92 -2.45 -5.82
C PRO A 62 -7.82 -1.37 -6.42
N GLN A 63 -9.11 -1.66 -6.53
CA GLN A 63 -10.12 -0.69 -6.93
C GLN A 63 -11.02 -0.29 -5.77
N LEU A 64 -11.40 0.99 -5.73
CA LEU A 64 -12.19 1.56 -4.63
C LEU A 64 -13.52 0.84 -4.41
N ASN A 65 -14.19 0.43 -5.48
CA ASN A 65 -15.49 -0.24 -5.44
C ASN A 65 -15.45 -1.64 -4.77
N GLU A 66 -14.29 -2.31 -4.74
CA GLU A 66 -14.14 -3.66 -4.19
C GLU A 66 -14.24 -3.74 -2.67
N VAL A 67 -14.13 -2.59 -1.99
CA VAL A 67 -14.16 -2.49 -0.52
C VAL A 67 -15.38 -1.75 0.01
N ILE A 68 -16.16 -1.08 -0.84
CA ILE A 68 -17.34 -0.29 -0.42
C ILE A 68 -18.36 -1.20 0.29
N GLY A 69 -18.80 -0.77 1.47
CA GLY A 69 -19.81 -1.51 2.24
C GLY A 69 -19.27 -2.78 2.93
N THR A 70 -17.96 -2.98 2.92
CA THR A 70 -17.30 -4.10 3.59
C THR A 70 -16.35 -3.58 4.68
N ASN A 71 -15.80 -4.50 5.48
CA ASN A 71 -14.70 -4.18 6.40
C ASN A 71 -13.31 -4.50 5.80
N TYR A 72 -13.24 -4.81 4.50
CA TYR A 72 -11.99 -5.17 3.86
C TYR A 72 -11.11 -3.94 3.57
N THR A 73 -9.80 -4.16 3.61
CA THR A 73 -8.79 -3.25 3.09
C THR A 73 -7.94 -4.02 2.09
N ASP A 74 -7.84 -3.48 0.88
CA ASP A 74 -7.10 -4.09 -0.21
C ASP A 74 -5.79 -3.34 -0.41
N ILE A 75 -4.70 -4.09 -0.51
CA ILE A 75 -3.34 -3.57 -0.69
C ILE A 75 -2.75 -4.20 -1.94
N GLY A 76 -2.20 -3.38 -2.82
CA GLY A 76 -1.53 -3.81 -4.04
C GLY A 76 -0.25 -3.02 -4.25
N PHE A 77 0.63 -3.55 -5.08
CA PHE A 77 1.94 -2.97 -5.34
C PHE A 77 2.20 -2.82 -6.84
N VAL A 78 2.92 -1.77 -7.20
CA VAL A 78 3.51 -1.60 -8.52
C VAL A 78 4.94 -1.17 -8.30
N TYR A 79 5.86 -1.80 -9.03
CA TYR A 79 7.27 -1.47 -9.01
C TYR A 79 7.70 -0.94 -10.36
N ASN A 80 8.43 0.17 -10.35
CA ASN A 80 9.08 0.70 -11.54
C ASN A 80 10.59 0.46 -11.40
N GLU A 81 11.17 -0.33 -12.30
CA GLU A 81 12.60 -0.67 -12.30
C GLU A 81 13.50 0.55 -12.61
N THR A 82 12.93 1.61 -13.18
CA THR A 82 13.67 2.76 -13.73
C THR A 82 13.90 3.89 -12.71
N THR A 83 13.20 3.88 -11.58
CA THR A 83 13.24 4.93 -10.53
C THR A 83 13.52 4.35 -9.16
#